data_AF-A0A4Y1QE66-F1
#
_entry.id   AF-A0A4Y1QE66-F1
#
_cell.length_a   1.000
_cell.length_b   1.000
_cell.length_c   1.000
_cell.angle_alpha   90.00
_cell.angle_beta   90.00
_cell.angle_gamma   90.00
#
_symmetry.space_group_name_H-M   'P 1'
#
loop_
_entity.id
_entity.type
_entity.pdbx_description
1 polymer ?
#
loop_
_entity_poly.entity_id
_entity_poly.type
_entity_poly.pdbx_seq_one_letter_code
_entity_poly.pdbx_strand_id
1 'polypeptide(L)'
;WSTTGRRDSSRWAVGGVTNRGRGSDYVSLKWFADPCWRHVFTHDSSGNQLRGSRESLVAAIKDGHRVRVVVENKAMEAAFIRLKNNHVSAYFLDELSSKGGQGFDQFDFTTDTYYKFSTTHTTGTFRQYGHFVRNTSTTVTPSLTKQKISWMIDVKPWETVLKVNDKGLAIWGQKQNVKSAALKAAAIRMGIQFDSSSGTLYVGADNTKVSTTPTDEDTVAQSVRVLDDRPIGSFNH
;
A
#
# COMPACT_ATOMS: atom_id res chain seq x y z
N TRP A 1 -10.81 -5.58 15.47
CA TRP A 1 -12.18 -5.12 15.78
C TRP A 1 -13.16 -5.90 14.92
N SER A 2 -14.35 -6.22 15.42
CA SER A 2 -15.39 -6.95 14.68
C SER A 2 -16.75 -6.27 14.81
N THR A 3 -17.68 -6.58 13.89
CA THR A 3 -19.04 -6.00 13.88
C THR A 3 -19.89 -6.37 15.09
N THR A 4 -19.48 -7.37 15.88
CA THR A 4 -20.13 -7.76 17.14
C THR A 4 -19.73 -6.88 18.33
N GLY A 5 -18.84 -5.90 18.12
CA GLY A 5 -18.26 -5.10 19.20
C GLY A 5 -17.02 -5.71 19.83
N ARG A 6 -16.64 -6.95 19.49
CA ARG A 6 -15.42 -7.59 20.00
C ARG A 6 -14.17 -6.88 19.50
N ARG A 7 -13.26 -6.59 20.43
CA ARG A 7 -11.92 -6.06 20.21
C ARG A 7 -10.89 -7.02 20.79
N ASP A 8 -9.93 -7.44 19.98
CA ASP A 8 -8.68 -8.05 20.42
C ASP A 8 -7.57 -7.00 20.31
N SER A 9 -6.80 -6.85 21.38
CA SER A 9 -5.74 -5.85 21.48
C SER A 9 -4.47 -6.51 22.01
N SER A 10 -3.35 -6.19 21.38
CA SER A 10 -2.04 -6.61 21.85
C SER A 10 -1.10 -5.41 21.79
N ARG A 11 -0.28 -5.24 22.83
CA ARG A 11 0.52 -4.04 23.06
C ARG A 11 1.99 -4.40 23.19
N TRP A 12 2.86 -3.64 22.54
CA TRP A 12 4.30 -3.82 22.59
C TRP A 12 5.02 -2.48 22.72
N ALA A 13 6.17 -2.48 23.41
CA ALA A 13 7.05 -1.32 23.45
C ALA A 13 7.95 -1.26 22.20
N VAL A 14 8.03 -0.07 21.58
CA VAL A 14 8.96 0.21 20.48
C VAL A 14 10.39 0.31 21.06
N GLY A 15 11.38 -0.32 20.42
CA GLY A 15 12.79 -0.22 20.83
C GLY A 15 13.33 -1.34 21.74
N GLY A 16 12.53 -2.36 22.05
CA GLY A 16 12.99 -3.59 22.72
C GLY A 16 12.02 -4.77 22.61
N VAL A 17 10.97 -4.59 21.80
CA VAL A 17 9.84 -5.50 21.54
C VAL A 17 9.29 -6.26 22.76
N THR A 18 9.23 -5.58 23.90
CA THR A 18 8.65 -6.16 25.11
C THR A 18 7.13 -6.20 25.00
N ASN A 19 6.53 -7.38 25.22
CA ASN A 19 5.08 -7.52 25.32
C ASN A 19 4.57 -6.75 26.55
N ARG A 20 3.55 -5.90 26.34
CA ARG A 20 2.87 -5.11 27.40
C ARG A 20 1.47 -5.67 27.70
N GLY A 21 1.18 -6.87 27.25
CA GLY A 21 -0.05 -7.61 27.50
C GLY A 21 -1.00 -7.62 26.32
N ARG A 22 -1.91 -8.60 26.35
CA ARG A 22 -3.02 -8.80 25.42
C ARG A 22 -4.33 -8.72 26.18
N GLY A 23 -5.36 -8.18 25.56
CA GLY A 23 -6.71 -8.14 26.13
C GLY A 23 -7.77 -8.27 25.05
N SER A 24 -8.87 -8.94 25.40
CA SER A 24 -10.07 -9.06 24.57
C SER A 24 -11.28 -8.58 25.34
N ASP A 25 -12.06 -7.69 24.78
CA ASP A 25 -13.27 -7.12 25.38
C ASP A 25 -14.33 -6.75 24.32
N TYR A 26 -15.47 -6.25 24.78
CA TYR A 26 -16.55 -5.74 23.93
C TYR A 26 -16.76 -4.26 24.17
N VAL A 27 -16.89 -3.50 23.08
CA VAL A 27 -17.11 -2.06 23.12
C VAL A 27 -18.17 -1.64 22.12
N SER A 28 -18.80 -0.49 22.35
CA SER A 28 -19.70 0.13 21.38
C SER A 28 -18.89 0.62 20.17
N LEU A 29 -19.33 0.25 18.96
CA LEU A 29 -18.67 0.60 17.71
C LEU A 29 -19.66 1.26 16.75
N LYS A 30 -19.20 2.34 16.10
CA LYS A 30 -19.87 2.95 14.94
C LYS A 30 -18.97 2.82 13.72
N TRP A 31 -19.50 2.27 12.63
CA TRP A 31 -18.76 2.00 11.41
C TRP A 31 -19.07 3.05 10.34
N PHE A 32 -18.03 3.54 9.67
CA PHE A 32 -18.14 4.43 8.51
C PHE A 32 -17.42 3.78 7.32
N ALA A 33 -17.97 3.93 6.13
CA ALA A 33 -17.34 3.47 4.89
C ALA A 33 -17.10 4.68 3.97
N ASP A 34 -15.93 4.72 3.32
CA ASP A 34 -15.68 5.66 2.22
C ASP A 34 -16.07 4.96 0.91
N PRO A 35 -17.20 5.31 0.26
CA PRO A 35 -17.66 4.66 -0.96
C PRO A 35 -16.86 5.09 -2.20
N CYS A 36 -15.80 5.89 -2.04
CA CYS A 36 -15.05 6.47 -3.15
C CYS A 36 -14.19 5.47 -3.94
N TRP A 37 -14.49 4.17 -3.94
CA TRP A 37 -13.69 3.14 -4.62
C TRP A 37 -14.49 2.51 -5.76
N ARG A 38 -13.91 2.50 -6.96
CA ARG A 38 -14.52 1.95 -8.16
C ARG A 38 -13.68 0.81 -8.72
N HIS A 39 -14.37 -0.24 -9.16
CA HIS A 39 -13.75 -1.36 -9.89
C HIS A 39 -13.14 -0.89 -11.22
N VAL A 40 -11.94 -1.37 -11.53
CA VAL A 40 -11.28 -1.08 -12.81
C VAL A 40 -10.76 -2.33 -13.53
N PHE A 41 -10.36 -3.38 -12.81
CA PHE A 41 -9.80 -4.57 -13.41
C PHE A 41 -9.97 -5.79 -12.52
N THR A 42 -10.34 -6.95 -13.06
CA THR A 42 -10.28 -8.25 -12.37
C THR A 42 -9.65 -9.26 -13.29
N HIS A 43 -8.78 -10.11 -12.74
CA HIS A 43 -8.22 -11.26 -13.44
C HIS A 43 -8.40 -12.55 -12.63
N ASP A 44 -8.27 -13.69 -13.31
CA ASP A 44 -8.22 -15.02 -12.69
C ASP A 44 -6.86 -15.33 -12.05
N SER A 45 -6.69 -16.55 -11.53
CA SER A 45 -5.43 -17.01 -10.93
C SER A 45 -4.26 -17.10 -11.92
N SER A 46 -4.52 -17.17 -13.22
CA SER A 46 -3.49 -17.17 -14.27
C SER A 46 -3.15 -15.76 -14.76
N GLY A 47 -3.87 -14.73 -14.29
CA GLY A 47 -3.71 -13.36 -14.75
C GLY A 47 -4.50 -13.01 -16.02
N ASN A 48 -5.39 -13.90 -16.46
CA ASN A 48 -6.27 -13.63 -17.59
C ASN A 48 -7.38 -12.68 -17.14
N GLN A 49 -7.67 -11.69 -17.97
CA GLN A 49 -8.69 -10.70 -17.72
C GLN A 49 -10.08 -11.35 -17.61
N LEU A 50 -10.83 -10.97 -16.57
CA LEU A 50 -12.23 -11.35 -16.38
C LEU A 50 -13.18 -10.15 -16.53
N ARG A 51 -12.78 -8.95 -16.07
CA ARG A 51 -13.60 -7.73 -16.12
C ARG A 51 -12.72 -6.48 -16.13
N GLY A 52 -13.16 -5.44 -16.83
CA GLY A 52 -12.36 -4.21 -16.97
C GLY A 52 -11.11 -4.46 -17.80
N SER A 53 -10.07 -3.63 -17.67
CA SER A 53 -8.83 -3.83 -18.42
C SER A 53 -7.59 -3.45 -17.60
N ARG A 54 -6.46 -4.10 -17.90
CA ARG A 54 -5.19 -3.79 -17.26
C ARG A 54 -4.72 -2.39 -17.66
N GLU A 55 -5.03 -1.99 -18.89
CA GLU A 55 -4.71 -0.69 -19.48
C GLU A 55 -5.44 0.44 -18.73
N SER A 56 -6.72 0.26 -18.41
CA SER A 56 -7.48 1.22 -17.60
C SER A 56 -6.92 1.36 -16.18
N LEU A 57 -6.47 0.25 -15.57
CA LEU A 57 -5.80 0.29 -14.27
C LEU A 57 -4.47 1.06 -14.36
N VAL A 58 -3.66 0.77 -15.39
CA VAL A 58 -2.38 1.44 -15.66
C VAL A 58 -2.57 2.93 -15.89
N ALA A 59 -3.56 3.33 -16.68
CA ALA A 59 -3.89 4.74 -16.91
C ALA A 59 -4.29 5.44 -15.60
N ALA A 60 -5.19 4.85 -14.83
CA ALA A 60 -5.62 5.42 -13.55
C ALA A 60 -4.45 5.60 -12.55
N ILE A 61 -3.54 4.64 -12.48
CA ILE A 61 -2.33 4.77 -11.64
C ILE A 61 -1.44 5.90 -12.12
N LYS A 62 -1.25 6.04 -13.44
CA LYS A 62 -0.47 7.14 -14.04
C LYS A 62 -1.09 8.51 -13.75
N ASP A 63 -2.41 8.57 -13.65
CA ASP A 63 -3.17 9.77 -13.29
C ASP A 63 -3.17 10.03 -11.76
N GLY A 64 -2.53 9.17 -10.97
CA GLY A 64 -2.30 9.37 -9.54
C GLY A 64 -3.26 8.62 -8.61
N HIS A 65 -4.25 7.89 -9.15
CA HIS A 65 -5.28 7.21 -8.36
C HIS A 65 -4.73 6.16 -7.41
N ARG A 66 -5.19 6.19 -6.16
CA ARG A 66 -4.87 5.14 -5.16
C ARG A 66 -5.48 3.82 -5.58
N VAL A 67 -4.85 2.73 -5.17
CA VAL A 67 -5.33 1.39 -5.52
C VAL A 67 -5.65 0.60 -4.27
N ARG A 68 -6.83 -0.02 -4.29
CA ARG A 68 -7.18 -1.13 -3.41
C ARG A 68 -7.27 -2.41 -4.21
N VAL A 69 -6.91 -3.51 -3.58
CA VAL A 69 -7.15 -4.85 -4.13
C VAL A 69 -8.15 -5.58 -3.26
N VAL A 70 -8.97 -6.39 -3.91
CA VAL A 70 -9.79 -7.41 -3.26
C VAL A 70 -9.27 -8.76 -3.72
N VAL A 71 -8.76 -9.54 -2.76
CA VAL A 71 -8.25 -10.89 -2.97
C VAL A 71 -8.89 -11.78 -1.91
N GLU A 72 -9.46 -12.90 -2.36
CA GLU A 72 -10.32 -13.75 -1.52
C GLU A 72 -11.41 -12.91 -0.82
N ASN A 73 -11.38 -12.85 0.51
CA ASN A 73 -12.33 -12.09 1.34
C ASN A 73 -11.67 -10.88 2.02
N LYS A 74 -10.58 -10.37 1.46
CA LYS A 74 -9.81 -9.25 2.02
C LYS A 74 -9.76 -8.08 1.04
N ALA A 75 -9.99 -6.88 1.56
CA ALA A 75 -9.73 -5.64 0.84
C ALA A 75 -8.54 -4.93 1.47
N MET A 76 -7.54 -4.55 0.67
CA MET A 76 -6.30 -3.93 1.13
C MET A 76 -5.93 -2.74 0.25
N GLU A 77 -5.53 -1.64 0.87
CA GLU A 77 -5.00 -0.46 0.17
C GLU A 77 -3.50 -0.62 -0.04
N ALA A 78 -3.04 -0.41 -1.27
CA ALA A 78 -1.63 -0.53 -1.60
C ALA A 78 -0.86 0.61 -0.92
N ALA A 79 0.18 0.27 -0.16
CA ALA A 79 1.11 1.25 0.41
C ALA A 79 1.91 1.95 -0.70
N PHE A 80 2.36 1.16 -1.68
CA PHE A 80 2.96 1.65 -2.91
C PHE A 80 2.71 0.69 -4.07
N ILE A 81 2.91 1.19 -5.28
CA ILE A 81 2.63 0.49 -6.52
C ILE A 81 3.84 0.60 -7.43
N ARG A 82 4.16 -0.49 -8.12
CA ARG A 82 5.14 -0.50 -9.19
C ARG A 82 4.50 -0.83 -10.51
N LEU A 83 4.81 -0.01 -11.51
CA LEU A 83 4.34 -0.15 -12.88
C LEU A 83 5.52 -0.45 -13.80
N LYS A 84 5.50 -1.60 -14.46
CA LYS A 84 6.54 -2.02 -15.42
C LYS A 84 5.90 -2.84 -16.54
N ASN A 85 6.23 -2.52 -17.80
CA ASN A 85 5.78 -3.27 -18.98
C ASN A 85 4.27 -3.55 -18.99
N ASN A 86 3.45 -2.54 -18.69
CA ASN A 86 1.98 -2.63 -18.56
C ASN A 86 1.49 -3.56 -17.43
N HIS A 87 2.37 -4.07 -16.57
CA HIS A 87 2.01 -4.82 -15.37
C HIS A 87 2.08 -3.94 -14.12
N VAL A 88 1.27 -4.31 -13.14
CA VAL A 88 1.13 -3.60 -11.87
C VAL A 88 1.45 -4.57 -10.75
N SER A 89 2.36 -4.16 -9.88
CA SER A 89 2.63 -4.78 -8.58
C SER A 89 2.13 -3.84 -7.49
N ALA A 90 1.30 -4.32 -6.57
CA ALA A 90 0.87 -3.55 -5.40
C ALA A 90 1.40 -4.21 -4.13
N TYR A 91 1.89 -3.39 -3.20
CA TYR A 91 2.55 -3.82 -1.98
C TYR A 91 1.74 -3.39 -0.76
N PHE A 92 1.63 -4.28 0.22
CA PHE A 92 0.80 -4.10 1.41
C PHE A 92 1.66 -4.35 2.64
N LEU A 93 1.73 -3.35 3.52
CA LEU A 93 2.62 -3.38 4.70
C LEU A 93 1.86 -3.30 6.04
N ASP A 94 0.55 -3.08 5.99
CA ASP A 94 -0.27 -2.76 7.17
C ASP A 94 -1.11 -3.96 7.63
N GLU A 95 -0.55 -5.18 7.59
CA GLU A 95 -1.22 -6.40 8.04
C GLU A 95 -0.44 -7.08 9.16
N LEU A 96 -1.16 -7.60 10.16
CA LEU A 96 -0.62 -8.48 11.21
C LEU A 96 -1.17 -9.90 11.04
N SER A 97 -0.47 -10.88 11.59
CA SER A 97 -0.93 -12.27 11.58
C SER A 97 -2.18 -12.50 12.43
N SER A 98 -3.23 -13.02 11.78
CA SER A 98 -4.43 -13.54 12.41
C SER A 98 -4.37 -15.06 12.59
N LYS A 99 -5.09 -15.60 13.59
CA LYS A 99 -5.17 -17.03 13.90
C LYS A 99 -5.73 -17.86 12.73
N GLY A 100 -6.71 -17.33 12.00
CA GLY A 100 -7.46 -18.11 11.01
C GLY A 100 -8.34 -19.19 11.66
N GLY A 101 -8.86 -20.11 10.85
CA GLY A 101 -9.75 -21.18 11.34
C GLY A 101 -11.23 -20.80 11.30
N GLN A 102 -12.04 -21.43 12.17
CA GLN A 102 -13.49 -21.29 12.22
C GLN A 102 -13.92 -20.49 13.46
N GLY A 103 -15.06 -19.80 13.39
CA GLY A 103 -15.67 -19.11 14.54
C GLY A 103 -15.12 -17.69 14.78
N PHE A 104 -15.39 -17.14 15.98
CA PHE A 104 -15.12 -15.74 16.29
C PHE A 104 -13.63 -15.41 16.45
N ASP A 105 -12.83 -16.37 16.92
CA ASP A 105 -11.40 -16.17 17.20
C ASP A 105 -10.53 -16.19 15.93
N GLN A 106 -11.10 -16.49 14.75
CA GLN A 106 -10.34 -16.56 13.50
C GLN A 106 -9.71 -15.21 13.10
N PHE A 107 -10.29 -14.11 13.60
CA PHE A 107 -9.83 -12.75 13.36
C PHE A 107 -8.85 -12.23 14.42
N ASP A 108 -8.70 -12.96 15.53
CA ASP A 108 -7.80 -12.58 16.61
C ASP A 108 -6.33 -12.75 16.18
N PHE A 109 -5.42 -12.04 16.85
CA PHE A 109 -3.99 -12.16 16.57
C PHE A 109 -3.43 -13.52 16.99
N THR A 110 -2.44 -14.03 16.26
CA THR A 110 -1.65 -15.18 16.73
C THR A 110 -0.87 -14.82 17.99
N THR A 111 -0.62 -15.80 18.87
CA THR A 111 0.22 -15.59 20.08
C THR A 111 1.60 -15.06 19.71
N ASP A 112 2.21 -15.65 18.68
CA ASP A 112 3.40 -15.13 18.03
C ASP A 112 2.99 -14.23 16.86
N THR A 113 2.60 -13.00 17.18
CA THR A 113 2.18 -12.02 16.17
C THR A 113 3.38 -11.60 15.32
N TYR A 114 3.18 -11.50 14.01
CA TYR A 114 4.17 -11.05 13.04
C TYR A 114 3.57 -10.04 12.06
N TYR A 115 4.41 -9.14 11.54
CA TYR A 115 4.05 -8.27 10.42
C TYR A 115 3.95 -9.09 9.15
N LYS A 116 2.85 -8.94 8.42
CA LYS A 116 2.61 -9.54 7.11
C LYS A 116 2.86 -8.50 6.04
N PHE A 117 3.84 -8.79 5.19
CA PHE A 117 4.10 -8.03 3.98
C PHE A 117 3.59 -8.82 2.79
N SER A 118 2.62 -8.27 2.08
CA SER A 118 2.00 -8.93 0.94
C SER A 118 2.26 -8.17 -0.35
N THR A 119 2.26 -8.88 -1.46
CA THR A 119 2.40 -8.29 -2.79
C THR A 119 1.46 -8.98 -3.77
N THR A 120 0.68 -8.19 -4.50
CA THR A 120 -0.17 -8.68 -5.60
C THR A 120 0.40 -8.25 -6.94
N HIS A 121 0.21 -9.07 -7.97
CA HIS A 121 0.60 -8.77 -9.33
C HIS A 121 -0.55 -9.06 -10.31
N THR A 122 -0.64 -8.29 -11.40
CA THR A 122 -1.68 -8.47 -12.44
C THR A 122 -1.58 -9.76 -13.26
N THR A 123 -0.68 -10.68 -12.88
CA THR A 123 -0.50 -12.03 -13.44
C THR A 123 -1.06 -13.13 -12.53
N GLY A 124 -1.89 -12.76 -11.55
CA GLY A 124 -2.41 -13.71 -10.56
C GLY A 124 -1.49 -13.96 -9.37
N THR A 125 -0.23 -13.52 -9.41
CA THR A 125 0.71 -13.79 -8.32
C THR A 125 0.34 -13.02 -7.05
N PHE A 126 0.21 -13.73 -5.94
CA PHE A 126 0.10 -13.18 -4.60
C PHE A 126 1.20 -13.76 -3.72
N ARG A 127 2.08 -12.90 -3.21
CA ARG A 127 3.22 -13.28 -2.38
C ARG A 127 3.05 -12.71 -0.98
N GLN A 128 3.41 -13.48 0.04
CA GLN A 128 3.41 -13.02 1.43
C GLN A 128 4.72 -13.37 2.11
N TYR A 129 5.16 -12.48 2.99
CA TYR A 129 6.31 -12.63 3.86
C TYR A 129 5.89 -12.26 5.28
N GLY A 130 6.53 -12.87 6.28
CA GLY A 130 6.26 -12.53 7.67
C GLY A 130 7.53 -12.32 8.50
N HIS A 131 7.52 -11.30 9.34
CA HIS A 131 8.58 -11.03 10.31
C HIS A 131 7.98 -10.92 11.71
N PHE A 132 8.42 -11.79 12.62
CA PHE A 132 7.89 -11.80 13.98
C PHE A 132 8.12 -10.47 14.67
N VAL A 133 7.08 -10.00 15.38
CA VAL A 133 7.17 -8.77 16.16
C VAL A 133 8.30 -8.92 17.19
N ARG A 134 8.38 -10.07 17.87
CA ARG A 134 9.36 -10.34 18.96
C ARG A 134 10.68 -10.97 18.52
N ASN A 135 10.79 -11.47 17.30
CA ASN A 135 11.93 -12.26 16.88
C ASN A 135 12.36 -11.85 15.47
N THR A 136 13.49 -11.15 15.37
CA THR A 136 14.04 -10.67 14.11
C THR A 136 14.94 -11.69 13.41
N SER A 137 15.32 -12.79 14.08
CA SER A 137 16.21 -13.82 13.53
C SER A 137 15.46 -14.96 12.82
N THR A 138 14.15 -15.09 13.08
CA THR A 138 13.30 -16.09 12.44
C THR A 138 12.31 -15.41 11.49
N THR A 139 12.30 -15.82 10.23
CA THR A 139 11.32 -15.36 9.24
C THR A 139 10.20 -16.38 9.10
N VAL A 140 8.99 -15.89 8.86
CA VAL A 140 7.89 -16.77 8.43
C VAL A 140 8.14 -17.11 6.97
N THR A 141 8.12 -18.40 6.65
CA THR A 141 8.33 -18.90 5.30
C THR A 141 7.47 -18.13 4.29
N PRO A 142 8.08 -17.52 3.26
CA PRO A 142 7.31 -16.80 2.27
C PRO A 142 6.37 -17.75 1.53
N SER A 143 5.14 -17.29 1.27
CA SER A 143 4.19 -18.01 0.41
C SER A 143 4.08 -17.32 -0.94
N LEU A 144 3.91 -18.12 -2.00
CA LEU A 144 3.59 -17.63 -3.33
C LEU A 144 2.40 -18.44 -3.85
N THR A 145 1.30 -17.76 -4.10
CA THR A 145 0.05 -18.36 -4.57
C THR A 145 -0.45 -17.67 -5.83
N LYS A 146 -1.37 -18.33 -6.53
CA LYS A 146 -2.06 -17.80 -7.70
C LYS A 146 -3.52 -17.55 -7.33
N GLN A 147 -3.96 -16.30 -7.46
CA GLN A 147 -5.22 -15.82 -6.90
C GLN A 147 -6.02 -15.02 -7.93
N LYS A 148 -7.34 -15.12 -7.85
CA LYS A 148 -8.25 -14.17 -8.49
C LYS A 148 -8.18 -12.86 -7.71
N ILE A 149 -7.90 -11.75 -8.40
CA ILE A 149 -7.72 -10.44 -7.76
C ILE A 149 -8.55 -9.41 -8.50
N SER A 150 -9.31 -8.62 -7.74
CA SER A 150 -10.00 -7.43 -8.24
C SER A 150 -9.24 -6.18 -7.80
N TRP A 151 -9.04 -5.27 -8.73
CA TRP A 151 -8.33 -4.02 -8.58
C TRP A 151 -9.35 -2.88 -8.63
N MET A 152 -9.25 -2.03 -7.63
CA MET A 152 -10.13 -0.91 -7.37
C MET A 152 -9.27 0.36 -7.34
N ILE A 153 -9.81 1.46 -7.84
CA ILE A 153 -9.19 2.78 -7.76
C ILE A 153 -10.07 3.73 -6.98
N ASP A 154 -9.51 4.76 -6.37
CA ASP A 154 -10.34 5.82 -5.83
C ASP A 154 -10.96 6.68 -6.95
N VAL A 155 -12.12 7.28 -6.70
CA VAL A 155 -12.81 8.17 -7.66
C VAL A 155 -12.56 9.65 -7.37
N LYS A 156 -11.79 9.95 -6.31
CA LYS A 156 -11.40 11.32 -5.99
C LYS A 156 -10.47 11.82 -7.10
N PRO A 157 -10.66 13.04 -7.63
CA PRO A 157 -9.78 13.58 -8.65
C PRO A 157 -8.38 13.78 -8.06
N TRP A 158 -7.38 13.24 -8.74
CA TRP A 158 -5.97 13.53 -8.48
C TRP A 158 -5.48 14.51 -9.54
N GLU A 159 -4.76 15.53 -9.11
CA GLU A 159 -4.24 16.55 -10.01
C GLU A 159 -2.72 16.51 -10.04
N THR A 160 -2.16 16.51 -11.26
CA THR A 160 -0.72 16.70 -11.41
C THR A 160 -0.40 18.16 -11.17
N VAL A 161 0.23 18.46 -10.03
CA VAL A 161 0.60 19.83 -9.64
C VAL A 161 2.02 20.24 -10.04
N LEU A 162 2.91 19.26 -10.25
CA LEU A 162 4.30 19.45 -10.68
C LEU A 162 4.82 18.18 -11.39
N LYS A 163 5.61 18.37 -12.45
CA LYS A 163 6.54 17.36 -12.97
C LYS A 163 7.92 18.00 -13.11
N VAL A 164 8.96 17.28 -12.71
CA VAL A 164 10.35 17.68 -12.91
C VAL A 164 11.07 16.66 -13.78
N ASN A 165 12.12 17.08 -14.49
CA ASN A 165 13.03 16.17 -15.17
C ASN A 165 14.09 15.60 -14.21
N ASP A 166 15.00 14.79 -14.75
CA ASP A 166 16.14 14.18 -14.04
C ASP A 166 17.15 15.18 -13.48
N LYS A 167 17.05 16.47 -13.87
CA LYS A 167 17.85 17.59 -13.34
C LYS A 167 17.09 18.45 -12.32
N GLY A 168 15.87 18.05 -11.94
CA GLY A 168 15.03 18.79 -10.99
C GLY A 168 14.39 20.06 -11.57
N LEU A 169 14.46 20.27 -12.89
CA LEU A 169 13.80 21.41 -13.55
C LEU A 169 12.33 21.08 -13.81
N ALA A 170 11.44 22.02 -13.49
CA ALA A 170 10.01 21.87 -13.75
C ALA A 170 9.74 21.82 -15.26
N ILE A 171 9.10 20.73 -15.71
CA ILE A 171 8.64 20.55 -17.09
C ILE A 171 7.11 20.68 -17.20
N TRP A 172 6.41 20.67 -16.07
CA TRP A 172 4.98 20.94 -15.97
C TRP A 172 4.62 21.42 -14.56
N GLY A 173 3.71 22.38 -14.44
CA GLY A 173 3.34 22.96 -13.15
C GLY A 173 4.48 23.77 -12.50
N GLN A 174 4.35 24.06 -11.20
CA GLN A 174 5.28 24.90 -10.44
C GLN A 174 5.57 24.27 -9.08
N LYS A 175 6.80 24.44 -8.56
CA LYS A 175 7.18 23.94 -7.22
C LYS A 175 6.28 24.50 -6.12
N GLN A 176 5.91 25.77 -6.25
CA GLN A 176 4.95 26.45 -5.39
C GLN A 176 3.59 25.71 -5.27
N ASN A 177 3.12 25.01 -6.30
CA ASN A 177 1.87 24.25 -6.21
C ASN A 177 1.97 23.09 -5.23
N VAL A 178 3.13 22.42 -5.16
CA VAL A 178 3.37 21.34 -4.19
C VAL A 178 3.41 21.92 -2.78
N LYS A 179 4.09 23.05 -2.59
CA LYS A 179 4.12 23.78 -1.31
C LYS A 179 2.72 24.16 -0.83
N SER A 180 1.90 24.72 -1.72
CA SER A 180 0.51 25.08 -1.43
C SER A 180 -0.37 23.86 -1.14
N ALA A 181 -0.18 22.74 -1.84
CA ALA A 181 -0.90 21.49 -1.56
C ALA A 181 -0.54 20.94 -0.17
N ALA A 182 0.75 20.92 0.18
CA ALA A 182 1.24 20.49 1.49
C ALA A 182 0.67 21.37 2.63
N LEU A 183 0.70 22.69 2.47
CA LEU A 183 0.16 23.64 3.45
C LEU A 183 -1.37 23.54 3.63
N LYS A 184 -2.09 23.06 2.62
CA LYS A 184 -3.53 22.76 2.69
C LYS A 184 -3.83 21.36 3.23
N ALA A 185 -2.82 20.64 3.74
CA ALA A 185 -2.91 19.26 4.19
C ALA A 185 -3.47 18.30 3.12
N ALA A 186 -3.22 18.59 1.84
CA ALA A 186 -3.58 17.68 0.76
C ALA A 186 -2.69 16.43 0.82
N ALA A 187 -3.27 15.27 0.50
CA ALA A 187 -2.49 14.05 0.34
C ALA A 187 -1.56 14.18 -0.88
N ILE A 188 -0.25 14.02 -0.67
CA ILE A 188 0.76 14.10 -1.74
C ILE A 188 1.17 12.70 -2.17
N ARG A 189 1.28 12.50 -3.48
CA ARG A 189 1.75 11.26 -4.09
C ARG A 189 2.81 11.56 -5.13
N MET A 190 3.81 10.70 -5.21
CA MET A 190 4.94 10.83 -6.12
C MET A 190 4.95 9.66 -7.10
N GLY A 191 5.17 9.97 -8.39
CA GLY A 191 5.54 9.01 -9.42
C GLY A 191 7.03 9.12 -9.69
N ILE A 192 7.81 8.16 -9.21
CA ILE A 192 9.28 8.14 -9.28
C ILE A 192 9.69 7.21 -10.40
N GLN A 193 10.33 7.76 -11.43
CA GLN A 193 10.93 7.00 -12.52
C GLN A 193 12.40 6.75 -12.19
N PHE A 194 12.77 5.49 -11.98
CA PHE A 194 14.16 5.10 -11.73
C PHE A 194 14.90 4.90 -13.05
N ASP A 195 14.56 3.85 -13.78
CA ASP A 195 15.13 3.49 -15.07
C ASP A 195 14.15 2.62 -15.86
N SER A 196 14.45 2.34 -17.13
CA SER A 196 13.60 1.55 -18.03
C SER A 196 13.43 0.09 -17.58
N SER A 197 14.41 -0.46 -16.86
CA SER A 197 14.39 -1.82 -16.32
C SER A 197 13.62 -1.90 -14.98
N SER A 198 13.58 -0.82 -14.23
CA SER A 198 12.96 -0.72 -12.91
C SER A 198 11.48 -0.36 -13.00
N GLY A 199 11.06 0.40 -14.01
CA GLY A 199 9.71 0.92 -14.11
C GLY A 199 9.45 2.09 -13.15
N THR A 200 8.19 2.49 -13.01
CA THR A 200 7.77 3.65 -12.22
C THR A 200 7.19 3.22 -10.89
N LEU A 201 7.67 3.81 -9.80
CA LEU A 201 7.14 3.64 -8.45
C LEU A 201 6.14 4.76 -8.15
N TYR A 202 4.96 4.40 -7.69
CA TYR A 202 3.93 5.33 -7.23
C TYR A 202 3.73 5.16 -5.73
N VAL A 203 4.07 6.19 -4.96
CA VAL A 203 4.13 6.13 -3.50
C VAL A 203 3.57 7.40 -2.87
N GLY A 204 2.81 7.24 -1.78
CA GLY A 204 2.31 8.36 -0.99
C GLY A 204 3.40 8.96 -0.08
N ALA A 205 3.37 10.27 0.10
CA ALA A 205 4.15 10.91 1.14
C ALA A 205 3.44 10.73 2.49
N ASP A 206 4.15 10.22 3.49
CA ASP A 206 3.65 10.10 4.87
C ASP A 206 3.88 11.39 5.64
N ASN A 207 5.01 12.07 5.38
CA ASN A 207 5.32 13.38 5.94
C ASN A 207 5.79 14.33 4.84
N THR A 208 5.40 15.60 4.93
CA THR A 208 5.83 16.66 4.00
C THR A 208 6.27 17.87 4.79
N LYS A 209 7.40 18.47 4.40
CA LYS A 209 7.92 19.70 5.00
C LYS A 209 8.18 20.70 3.89
N VAL A 210 7.72 21.93 4.10
CA VAL A 210 7.93 23.06 3.19
C VAL A 210 8.94 24.02 3.79
N SER A 211 9.65 24.77 2.94
CA SER A 211 10.55 25.82 3.40
C SER A 211 9.79 26.98 4.04
N THR A 212 10.36 27.54 5.11
CA THR A 212 9.85 28.73 5.80
C THR A 212 10.26 30.03 5.09
N THR A 213 11.26 29.98 4.21
CA THR A 213 11.71 31.14 3.45
C THR A 213 10.71 31.46 2.33
N PRO A 214 10.24 32.71 2.18
CA PRO A 214 9.24 33.06 1.16
C PRO A 214 9.69 32.79 -0.28
N THR A 215 10.98 32.95 -0.56
CA THR A 215 11.58 32.75 -1.90
C THR A 215 11.94 31.30 -2.19
N ASP A 216 11.83 30.42 -1.18
CA ASP A 216 12.15 29.01 -1.33
C ASP A 216 10.85 28.22 -1.56
N GLU A 217 10.73 27.69 -2.76
CA GLU A 217 9.58 26.93 -3.22
C GLU A 217 9.72 25.43 -2.95
N ASP A 218 10.87 24.99 -2.40
CA ASP A 218 11.14 23.58 -2.23
C ASP A 218 10.27 22.96 -1.13
N THR A 219 9.84 21.74 -1.43
CA THR A 219 9.08 20.86 -0.53
C THR A 219 9.77 19.51 -0.50
N VAL A 220 10.03 19.02 0.70
CA VAL A 220 10.59 17.67 0.91
C VAL A 220 9.51 16.75 1.43
N ALA A 221 9.52 15.51 0.97
CA ALA A 221 8.57 14.48 1.36
C ALA A 221 9.32 13.24 1.85
N GLN A 222 8.76 12.57 2.85
CA GLN A 222 9.22 11.29 3.37
C GLN A 222 8.12 10.25 3.17
N SER A 223 8.51 9.06 2.71
CA SER A 223 7.67 7.86 2.76
C SER A 223 8.37 6.81 3.62
N VAL A 224 7.65 6.25 4.60
CA VAL A 224 8.17 5.30 5.58
C VAL A 224 7.69 3.87 5.32
N ARG A 225 6.81 3.69 4.32
CA ARG A 225 6.17 2.43 3.96
C ARG A 225 6.60 1.97 2.56
N VAL A 226 7.91 1.87 2.34
CA VAL A 226 8.48 1.37 1.09
C VAL A 226 9.42 0.20 1.40
N LEU A 227 9.15 -0.95 0.78
CA LEU A 227 10.01 -2.12 0.86
C LEU A 227 10.67 -2.36 -0.49
N ASP A 228 11.99 -2.21 -0.50
CA ASP A 228 12.85 -2.50 -1.66
C ASP A 228 12.54 -1.64 -2.90
N ASP A 229 13.55 -1.36 -3.70
CA ASP A 229 13.44 -0.67 -4.98
C ASP A 229 13.65 -1.63 -6.15
N ARG A 230 13.72 -2.95 -5.90
CA ARG A 230 13.93 -3.98 -6.93
C ARG A 230 12.63 -4.57 -7.52
N PRO A 231 12.55 -4.74 -8.86
CA PRO A 231 11.38 -5.36 -9.50
C PRO A 231 11.16 -6.81 -9.05
N ILE A 232 9.90 -7.27 -9.06
CA ILE A 232 9.54 -8.68 -8.76
C ILE A 232 10.11 -9.68 -9.80
N GLY A 233 10.75 -9.22 -10.88
CA GLY A 233 11.38 -10.07 -11.90
C GLY A 233 12.89 -10.31 -11.73
N SER A 234 13.56 -9.67 -10.78
CA SER A 234 15.03 -9.80 -10.57
C SER A 234 15.42 -10.82 -9.51
N PHE A 235 14.48 -11.59 -8.97
CA PHE A 235 14.73 -12.62 -7.94
C PHE A 235 14.95 -14.03 -8.50
N ASN A 236 15.22 -14.15 -9.80
CA ASN A 236 15.70 -15.41 -10.39
C ASN A 236 17.22 -15.37 -10.48
N HIS A 237 17.90 -15.60 -9.34
CA HIS A 237 19.26 -16.14 -9.25
C HIS A 237 19.40 -16.85 -7.91
#